data_AF-A0A377UUJ6-F1
#
_entry.id   AF-A0A377UUJ6-F1
#
_cell.length_a   1.000
_cell.length_b   1.000
_cell.length_c   1.000
_cell.angle_alpha   90.00
_cell.angle_beta   90.00
_cell.angle_gamma   90.00
#
_symmetry.space_group_name_H-M   'P 1'
#
loop_
_entity.id
_entity.type
_entity.pdbx_description
1 polymer ?
#
loop_
_entity_poly.entity_id
_entity_poly.type
_entity_poly.pdbx_seq_one_letter_code
_entity_poly.pdbx_strand_id
1 'polypeptide(L)'
;MTTTEQQIELDLIAKLGDLKYTYRSDIRDRTTLEANFRAKFEALNRVHLTDSEFQRLLDGIITPDVYGAAQRLRNINSFERDDGTPLNYTLVNIRDWCKNDFEVVQPVAYEH
;
A
#
# COMPACT_ATOMS: atom_id res chain seq x y z
N MET A 1 -35.08 11.31 2.40
CA MET A 1 -34.47 10.04 2.83
C MET A 1 -33.09 10.39 3.37
N THR A 2 -32.78 10.00 4.61
CA THR A 2 -31.44 10.17 5.19
C THR A 2 -30.57 9.02 4.70
N THR A 3 -29.51 9.34 3.97
CA THR A 3 -28.51 8.35 3.53
C THR A 3 -27.74 7.82 4.73
N THR A 4 -27.55 6.50 4.83
CA THR A 4 -26.76 5.89 5.90
C THR A 4 -25.26 5.92 5.56
N GLU A 5 -24.38 5.87 6.56
CA GLU A 5 -22.92 5.75 6.35
C GLU A 5 -22.58 4.56 5.44
N GLN A 6 -23.26 3.42 5.62
CA GLN A 6 -23.10 2.24 4.77
C GLN A 6 -23.44 2.53 3.31
N GLN A 7 -24.51 3.28 3.04
CA GLN A 7 -24.88 3.64 1.67
C GLN A 7 -23.85 4.61 1.06
N ILE A 8 -23.37 5.59 1.84
CA ILE A 8 -22.32 6.53 1.41
C ILE A 8 -21.04 5.78 1.04
N GLU A 9 -20.64 4.80 1.86
CA GLU A 9 -19.46 3.98 1.63
C GLU A 9 -19.58 3.12 0.36
N LEU A 10 -20.71 2.44 0.17
CA LEU A 10 -20.97 1.64 -1.03
C LEU A 10 -20.96 2.48 -2.30
N ASP A 11 -21.59 3.67 -2.25
CA ASP A 11 -21.60 4.61 -3.38
C ASP A 11 -20.19 5.13 -3.70
N LEU A 12 -19.37 5.38 -2.67
CA LEU A 12 -17.97 5.79 -2.84
C LEU A 12 -17.12 4.67 -3.48
N ILE A 13 -17.25 3.43 -3.03
CA ILE A 13 -16.53 2.27 -3.60
C ILE A 13 -16.91 2.10 -5.08
N ALA A 14 -18.20 2.19 -5.40
CA ALA A 14 -18.66 2.13 -6.79
C ALA A 14 -18.02 3.24 -7.64
N LYS A 15 -18.00 4.48 -7.12
CA LYS A 15 -17.39 5.61 -7.82
C LYS A 15 -15.88 5.45 -8.03
N LEU A 16 -15.17 4.90 -7.06
CA LEU A 16 -13.74 4.60 -7.17
C LEU A 16 -13.48 3.50 -8.21
N GLY A 17 -14.37 2.50 -8.31
CA GLY A 17 -14.34 1.50 -9.37
C GLY A 17 -14.46 2.10 -10.77
N ASP A 18 -15.35 3.08 -10.97
CA ASP A 18 -15.43 3.84 -12.23
C ASP A 18 -14.12 4.55 -12.57
N LEU A 19 -13.41 5.04 -11.54
CA LEU A 19 -12.10 5.68 -11.61
C LEU A 19 -10.93 4.68 -11.68
N LYS A 20 -11.22 3.39 -11.93
CA LYS A 20 -10.24 2.31 -12.10
C LYS A 20 -9.48 1.89 -10.85
N TYR A 21 -9.99 2.24 -9.67
CA TYR A 21 -9.50 1.63 -8.44
C TYR A 21 -9.96 0.17 -8.39
N THR A 22 -9.06 -0.73 -8.01
CA THR A 22 -9.42 -2.14 -7.80
C THR A 22 -10.00 -2.30 -6.41
N TYR A 23 -11.25 -2.75 -6.31
CA TYR A 23 -11.84 -3.09 -5.02
C TYR A 23 -11.27 -4.41 -4.50
N ARG A 24 -10.73 -4.38 -3.28
CA ARG A 24 -10.05 -5.51 -2.62
C ARG A 24 -10.85 -6.00 -1.42
N SER A 25 -11.96 -6.68 -1.70
CA SER A 25 -12.80 -7.30 -0.66
C SER A 25 -12.12 -8.44 0.10
N ASP A 26 -10.99 -8.94 -0.42
CA ASP A 26 -10.16 -10.01 0.12
C ASP A 26 -9.17 -9.54 1.20
N ILE A 27 -8.85 -8.24 1.27
CA ILE A 27 -7.95 -7.69 2.29
C ILE A 27 -8.78 -7.37 3.54
N ARG A 28 -8.66 -8.23 4.56
CA ARG A 28 -9.47 -8.17 5.80
C ARG A 28 -8.64 -8.12 7.07
N ASP A 29 -7.33 -8.29 6.94
CA ASP A 29 -6.41 -8.30 8.07
C ASP A 29 -5.04 -7.73 7.65
N ARG A 30 -4.16 -7.61 8.63
CA ARG A 30 -2.81 -7.09 8.42
C ARG A 30 -1.98 -7.99 7.50
N THR A 31 -2.14 -9.31 7.60
CA THR A 31 -1.37 -10.28 6.80
C THR A 31 -1.68 -10.15 5.32
N THR A 32 -2.96 -10.07 4.95
CA THR A 32 -3.43 -9.87 3.58
C THR A 32 -3.04 -8.48 3.06
N LEU A 33 -3.04 -7.45 3.91
CA LEU A 33 -2.57 -6.11 3.55
C LEU A 33 -1.05 -6.08 3.27
N GLU A 34 -0.23 -6.70 4.12
CA GLU A 34 1.21 -6.77 3.95
C GLU A 34 1.60 -7.61 2.72
N ALA A 35 0.91 -8.73 2.49
CA ALA A 35 1.10 -9.55 1.28
C ALA A 35 0.77 -8.74 0.00
N ASN A 36 -0.31 -7.98 0.02
CA ASN A 36 -0.65 -7.08 -1.07
C ASN A 36 0.42 -6.01 -1.28
N PHE A 37 0.85 -5.35 -0.20
CA PHE A 37 1.90 -4.34 -0.25
C PHE A 37 3.20 -4.91 -0.85
N ARG A 38 3.63 -6.11 -0.44
CA ARG A 38 4.81 -6.78 -1.02
C ARG A 38 4.68 -6.94 -2.52
N ALA A 39 3.57 -7.50 -2.99
CA ALA A 39 3.36 -7.72 -4.43
C ALA A 39 3.42 -6.42 -5.24
N LYS A 40 2.81 -5.34 -4.73
CA LYS A 40 2.84 -4.02 -5.38
C LYS A 40 4.22 -3.38 -5.35
N PHE A 41 4.91 -3.47 -4.21
CA PHE A 41 6.27 -2.96 -4.05
C PHE A 41 7.26 -3.64 -5.01
N GLU A 42 7.21 -4.98 -5.07
CA GLU A 42 8.05 -5.80 -5.94
C GLU A 42 7.80 -5.47 -7.42
N ALA A 43 6.53 -5.32 -7.82
CA ALA A 43 6.17 -4.93 -9.18
C ALA A 43 6.66 -3.51 -9.54
N LEU A 44 6.47 -2.53 -8.64
CA LEU A 44 6.90 -1.14 -8.84
C LEU A 44 8.42 -1.04 -9.01
N ASN A 45 9.16 -1.73 -8.15
CA ASN A 45 10.63 -1.64 -8.11
C ASN A 45 11.34 -2.71 -8.96
N ARG A 46 10.58 -3.65 -9.54
CA ARG A 46 11.08 -4.77 -10.36
C ARG A 46 12.10 -5.63 -9.61
N VAL A 47 11.73 -6.01 -8.39
CA VAL A 47 12.57 -6.82 -7.49
C VAL A 47 11.76 -7.94 -6.88
N HIS A 48 12.44 -8.95 -6.36
CA HIS A 48 11.86 -9.93 -5.45
C HIS A 48 12.63 -9.86 -4.14
N LEU A 49 11.90 -9.73 -3.03
CA LEU A 49 12.48 -9.70 -1.70
C LEU A 49 12.43 -11.08 -1.08
N THR A 50 13.41 -11.42 -0.26
CA THR A 50 13.28 -12.52 0.71
C THR A 50 12.33 -12.09 1.83
N ASP A 51 11.90 -13.04 2.67
CA ASP A 51 11.04 -12.72 3.81
C ASP A 51 11.76 -11.83 4.84
N SER A 52 13.07 -12.06 5.04
CA SER A 52 13.94 -11.22 5.88
C SER A 52 14.10 -9.80 5.32
N GLU A 53 14.32 -9.66 4.01
CA GLU A 53 14.39 -8.35 3.36
C GLU A 53 13.07 -7.60 3.48
N PHE A 54 11.94 -8.28 3.26
CA PHE A 54 10.62 -7.68 3.36
C PHE A 54 10.30 -7.22 4.80
N GLN A 55 10.65 -8.02 5.81
CA GLN A 55 10.48 -7.61 7.21
C GLN A 55 11.31 -6.36 7.54
N ARG A 56 12.58 -6.32 7.10
CA ARG A 56 13.43 -5.12 7.30
C ARG A 56 12.88 -3.89 6.59
N LEU A 57 12.28 -4.06 5.41
CA LEU A 57 11.58 -2.98 4.72
C LEU A 57 10.41 -2.46 5.56
N LEU A 58 9.54 -3.34 6.07
CA LEU A 58 8.39 -2.97 6.91
C LEU A 58 8.84 -2.20 8.16
N ASP A 59 9.83 -2.74 8.88
CA ASP A 59 10.38 -2.11 10.10
C ASP A 59 10.94 -0.70 9.82
N GLY A 60 11.46 -0.46 8.60
CA GLY A 60 12.01 0.82 8.20
C GLY A 60 10.99 1.87 7.74
N ILE A 61 9.81 1.45 7.27
CA ILE A 61 8.78 2.36 6.72
C ILE A 61 7.59 2.56 7.65
N ILE A 62 7.33 1.65 8.58
CA ILE A 62 6.27 1.77 9.57
C ILE A 62 6.77 2.62 10.73
N THR A 63 6.25 3.85 10.83
CA THR A 63 6.62 4.80 11.88
C THR A 63 5.43 5.64 12.32
N PRO A 64 5.33 6.01 13.62
CA PRO A 64 4.36 7.00 14.07
C PRO A 64 4.72 8.44 13.67
N ASP A 65 5.96 8.69 13.21
CA ASP A 65 6.40 10.00 12.74
C ASP A 65 5.80 10.31 11.37
N VAL A 66 4.75 11.13 11.35
CA VAL A 66 4.05 11.56 10.13
C VAL A 66 4.96 12.31 9.17
N TYR A 67 5.89 13.13 9.68
CA TYR A 67 6.82 13.89 8.82
C TYR A 67 7.81 12.94 8.16
N GLY A 68 8.44 12.07 8.96
CA GLY A 68 9.35 11.03 8.45
C GLY A 68 8.68 10.09 7.45
N ALA A 69 7.44 9.66 7.72
CA ALA A 69 6.66 8.84 6.79
C ALA A 69 6.39 9.56 5.46
N ALA A 70 5.96 10.83 5.51
CA ALA A 70 5.71 11.64 4.33
C ALA A 70 6.98 11.89 3.50
N GLN A 71 8.13 12.08 4.16
CA GLN A 71 9.43 12.24 3.51
C GLN A 71 9.87 10.94 2.82
N ARG A 72 9.78 9.80 3.51
CA ARG A 72 10.10 8.47 2.94
C ARG A 72 9.22 8.15 1.74
N LEU A 73 7.92 8.42 1.82
CA LEU A 73 6.96 8.14 0.75
C LEU A 73 7.39 8.78 -0.57
N ARG A 74 7.82 10.05 -0.55
CA ARG A 74 8.08 10.83 -1.77
C ARG A 74 9.53 10.74 -2.27
N ASN A 75 10.44 10.18 -1.49
CA ASN A 75 11.86 10.11 -1.84
C ASN A 75 12.25 8.73 -2.38
N ILE A 76 13.38 8.70 -3.09
CA ILE A 76 14.11 7.45 -3.33
C ILE A 76 14.78 7.08 -2.01
N ASN A 77 14.59 5.84 -1.58
CA ASN A 77 15.17 5.27 -0.37
C ASN A 77 16.12 4.12 -0.73
N SER A 78 16.89 3.67 0.24
CA SER A 78 17.80 2.53 0.06
C SER A 78 17.89 1.67 1.30
N PHE A 79 18.05 0.36 1.13
CA PHE A 79 18.50 -0.54 2.20
C PHE A 79 19.46 -1.60 1.66
N GLU A 80 20.25 -2.21 2.54
CA GLU A 80 21.19 -3.27 2.19
C GLU A 80 20.49 -4.63 2.17
N ARG A 81 20.59 -5.33 1.04
CA ARG A 81 20.04 -6.68 0.82
C ARG A 81 20.78 -7.74 1.62
N ASP A 82 20.24 -8.96 1.63
CA ASP A 82 20.88 -10.08 2.34
C ASP A 82 22.25 -10.46 1.75
N ASP A 83 22.48 -10.14 0.47
CA ASP A 83 23.75 -10.35 -0.23
C ASP A 83 24.75 -9.18 -0.10
N GLY A 84 24.42 -8.17 0.72
CA GLY A 84 25.24 -6.98 0.93
C GLY A 84 25.14 -5.93 -0.17
N THR A 85 24.34 -6.14 -1.22
CA THR A 85 24.13 -5.14 -2.27
C THR A 85 23.09 -4.10 -1.86
N PRO A 86 23.23 -2.83 -2.27
CA PRO A 86 22.21 -1.82 -2.00
C PRO A 86 21.02 -1.97 -2.94
N LEU A 87 19.80 -1.99 -2.39
CA LEU A 87 18.57 -1.83 -3.16
C LEU A 87 18.06 -0.39 -3.03
N ASN A 88 18.07 0.35 -4.14
CA ASN A 88 17.36 1.63 -4.24
C ASN A 88 15.91 1.40 -4.63
N TYR A 89 14.97 2.02 -3.92
CA TYR A 89 13.54 1.80 -4.14
C TYR A 89 12.72 3.08 -3.96
N THR A 90 11.51 3.09 -4.52
CA THR A 90 10.47 4.08 -4.25
C THR A 90 9.22 3.39 -3.69
N LEU A 91 8.42 4.14 -2.93
CA LEU A 91 7.13 3.67 -2.42
C LEU A 91 5.95 4.13 -3.28
N VAL A 92 6.15 5.18 -4.07
CA VAL A 92 5.19 5.67 -5.06
C VAL A 92 5.97 6.27 -6.23
N ASN A 93 5.45 6.10 -7.44
CA ASN A 93 5.94 6.80 -8.61
C ASN A 93 5.43 8.23 -8.62
N ILE A 94 6.25 9.17 -8.15
CA ILE A 94 5.91 10.61 -8.10
C ILE A 94 6.02 11.31 -9.47
N ARG A 95 6.67 10.70 -10.47
CA ARG A 95 6.87 11.29 -11.80
C ARG A 95 5.73 10.90 -12.73
N ASP A 96 5.51 9.59 -12.87
CA ASP A 96 4.43 9.02 -13.67
C ASP A 96 3.34 8.49 -12.74
N TRP A 97 2.57 9.40 -12.15
CA TRP A 97 1.55 9.06 -11.13
C TRP A 97 0.54 8.01 -11.64
N CYS A 98 0.23 8.01 -12.93
CA CYS A 98 -0.70 7.08 -13.57
C CYS A 98 -0.17 5.65 -13.70
N LYS A 99 1.12 5.42 -13.40
CA LYS A 99 1.73 4.08 -13.38
C LYS A 99 1.69 3.42 -11.99
N ASN A 100 1.11 4.08 -10.99
CA ASN A 100 0.85 3.45 -9.70
C ASN A 100 -0.41 2.59 -9.78
N ASP A 101 -0.45 1.55 -8.95
CA ASP A 101 -1.67 0.80 -8.71
C ASP A 101 -2.53 1.52 -7.65
N PHE A 102 -3.81 1.66 -7.95
CA PHE A 102 -4.79 2.28 -7.08
C PHE A 102 -5.82 1.23 -6.65
N GLU A 103 -5.95 1.05 -5.33
CA GLU A 103 -6.80 0.02 -4.74
C GLU A 103 -7.66 0.65 -3.63
N VAL A 104 -8.85 0.07 -3.41
CA VAL A 104 -9.77 0.47 -2.34
C VAL A 104 -10.11 -0.75 -1.49
N VAL A 105 -10.08 -0.56 -0.17
CA VAL A 105 -10.43 -1.56 0.84
C VAL A 105 -11.51 -0.97 1.75
N GLN A 106 -12.44 -1.83 2.17
CA GLN A 106 -13.52 -1.48 3.09
C GLN A 106 -13.19 -2.08 4.47
N PRO A 107 -13.27 -1.29 5.56
CA PRO A 107 -13.14 -1.82 6.92
C PRO A 107 -14.12 -2.96 7.16
N VAL A 108 -13.70 -4.00 7.89
CA VAL A 108 -14.69 -4.93 8.45
C VAL A 108 -15.56 -4.17 9.44
N ALA A 109 -16.86 -4.12 9.18
CA ALA A 109 -17.82 -3.62 10.15
C ALA A 109 -17.73 -4.54 11.38
N TYR A 110 -17.33 -4.00 12.52
CA TYR A 110 -17.53 -4.69 13.79
C TYR A 110 -19.05 -4.71 14.03
N GLU A 111 -19.69 -5.86 13.85
CA GLU A 111 -21.02 -6.07 14.39
C GLU A 111 -20.87 -6.10 15.92
N HIS A 112 -21.49 -5.14 16.60
CA HIS A 112 -21.62 -5.11 18.06
C HIS A 112 -22.86 -5.86 18.52
#